data_AF-E3RUN5-F1
#
_entry.id   AF-E3RUN5-F1
#
_cell.length_a   1.000
_cell.length_b   1.000
_cell.length_c   1.000
_cell.angle_alpha   90.00
_cell.angle_beta   90.00
_cell.angle_gamma   90.00
#
_symmetry.space_group_name_H-M   'P 1'
#
loop_
_entity.id
_entity.type
_entity.pdbx_description
1 polymer ?
#
loop_
_entity_poly.entity_id
_entity_poly.type
_entity_poly.pdbx_seq_one_letter_code
_entity_poly.pdbx_strand_id
1 'polypeptide(L)'
;MLSNSLLALSFLPFAFAHFEMKYPTARGFDDDKEGTFPCGGFDDVQTQRTNFSISGGPIQLEMGHPQTNVAVYMAIGDNPGTGFSIVAKPQLTVDGLGKFCMGSVAVPAGLKVADGTKASIQVVTNSDESSGGLYQCADVILVDTKLSQSDFSTNCQNNTGVKVSRENIPGNPNGTATDPPNMASRSAESPKATGAAGQVKVVSGKGTPRRKVKKVHKSAGTDDKKLQTALKKLNVQPIQAIEEVNMFKTDGNVIHFSAPKVHASVPANTFAIYGHGEDKELTELVPGILNQLGPDSLASLRKLAESYQSMQKEKGEDGEKKDDDDEDDDDIPELVAGENFESKAEVE
;
A
#
# COMPACT_ATOMS: atom_id res chain seq x y z
N MET A 1 -57.12 29.16 -18.59
CA MET A 1 -56.19 28.53 -17.64
C MET A 1 -55.34 27.55 -18.43
N LEU A 2 -54.14 27.96 -18.84
CA LEU A 2 -53.18 27.09 -19.54
C LEU A 2 -52.02 26.87 -18.57
N SER A 3 -51.89 25.63 -18.11
CA SER A 3 -50.91 25.21 -17.11
C SER A 3 -49.53 25.09 -17.76
N ASN A 4 -48.60 25.95 -17.35
CA ASN A 4 -47.17 25.81 -17.64
C ASN A 4 -46.58 24.70 -16.77
N SER A 5 -46.37 23.52 -17.34
CA SER A 5 -45.49 22.51 -16.74
C SER A 5 -44.04 22.87 -17.05
N LEU A 6 -43.34 23.47 -16.09
CA LEU A 6 -41.88 23.54 -16.09
C LEU A 6 -41.33 22.13 -15.87
N LEU A 7 -40.69 21.55 -16.88
CA LEU A 7 -39.86 20.37 -16.73
C LEU A 7 -38.53 20.80 -16.10
N ALA A 8 -38.36 20.57 -14.80
CA ALA A 8 -37.07 20.74 -14.14
C ALA A 8 -36.15 19.58 -14.56
N LEU A 9 -35.27 19.83 -15.53
CA LEU A 9 -34.17 18.92 -15.87
C LEU A 9 -33.14 18.99 -14.73
N SER A 10 -33.20 18.02 -13.80
CA SER A 10 -32.15 17.82 -12.81
C SER A 10 -30.88 17.33 -13.52
N PHE A 11 -29.97 18.25 -13.82
CA PHE A 11 -28.58 17.90 -14.13
C PHE A 11 -27.98 17.27 -12.86
N LEU A 12 -27.94 15.95 -12.80
CA LEU A 12 -27.04 15.25 -11.90
C LEU A 12 -25.60 15.57 -12.37
N PRO A 13 -24.74 16.17 -11.53
CA PRO A 13 -23.33 16.28 -11.87
C PRO A 13 -22.79 14.84 -11.95
N PHE A 14 -22.33 14.46 -13.14
CA PHE A 14 -21.47 13.29 -13.28
C PHE A 14 -20.21 13.59 -12.46
N ALA A 15 -20.08 12.94 -11.31
CA ALA A 15 -18.91 13.07 -10.45
C ALA A 15 -17.79 12.26 -11.10
N PHE A 16 -17.05 12.87 -12.01
CA PHE A 16 -15.82 12.29 -12.51
C PHE A 16 -14.81 12.20 -11.35
N ALA A 17 -14.25 11.02 -11.07
CA ALA A 17 -13.30 10.83 -9.96
C ALA A 17 -11.87 11.31 -10.24
N HIS A 18 -11.74 12.36 -11.03
CA HIS A 18 -10.47 13.02 -11.28
C HIS A 18 -9.98 13.75 -10.04
N PHE A 19 -8.67 13.97 -9.97
CA PHE A 19 -8.10 14.90 -9.01
C PHE A 19 -7.26 15.94 -9.76
N GLU A 20 -6.84 17.01 -9.11
CA GLU A 20 -5.88 17.94 -9.68
C GLU A 20 -4.80 18.28 -8.66
N MET A 21 -3.54 18.11 -9.03
CA MET A 21 -2.44 18.53 -8.17
C MET A 21 -2.15 20.02 -8.38
N LYS A 22 -2.40 20.82 -7.35
CA LYS A 22 -2.20 22.28 -7.37
C LYS A 22 -0.82 22.71 -6.87
N TYR A 23 -0.24 21.93 -5.94
CA TYR A 23 1.11 22.18 -5.44
C TYR A 23 1.78 20.85 -5.04
N PRO A 24 3.06 20.63 -5.38
CA PRO A 24 3.91 21.42 -6.27
C PRO A 24 3.30 21.55 -7.68
N THR A 25 3.84 22.45 -8.51
CA THR A 25 3.27 22.70 -9.84
C THR A 25 3.29 21.42 -10.67
N ALA A 26 2.11 20.93 -11.06
CA ALA A 26 1.97 19.75 -11.91
C ALA A 26 2.53 20.00 -13.31
N ARG A 27 2.97 18.94 -13.99
CA ARG A 27 3.42 18.99 -15.39
C ARG A 27 2.31 19.44 -16.35
N GLY A 28 1.08 19.14 -15.99
CA GLY A 28 -0.12 19.48 -16.73
C GLY A 28 -1.31 18.68 -16.18
N PHE A 29 -2.49 18.99 -16.69
CA PHE A 29 -3.73 18.32 -16.35
C PHE A 29 -4.64 18.25 -17.58
N ASP A 30 -5.21 17.06 -17.80
CA ASP A 30 -6.16 16.72 -18.86
C ASP A 30 -6.91 15.49 -18.34
N ASP A 31 -8.20 15.64 -18.08
CA ASP A 31 -9.04 14.66 -17.41
C ASP A 31 -9.13 13.36 -18.21
N ASP A 32 -9.27 13.46 -19.52
CA ASP A 32 -9.30 12.32 -20.43
C ASP A 32 -7.99 11.50 -20.43
N LYS A 33 -6.88 12.13 -20.04
CA LYS A 33 -5.55 11.49 -20.03
C LYS A 33 -5.08 11.09 -18.65
N GLU A 34 -5.77 11.48 -17.59
CA GLU A 34 -5.30 11.30 -16.22
C GLU A 34 -5.04 9.82 -15.85
N GLY A 35 -5.76 8.89 -16.47
CA GLY A 35 -5.51 7.44 -16.35
C GLY A 35 -4.25 6.92 -17.08
N THR A 36 -3.53 7.77 -17.82
CA THR A 36 -2.35 7.40 -18.60
C THR A 36 -1.09 7.46 -17.73
N PHE A 37 -0.57 6.29 -17.37
CA PHE A 37 0.69 6.18 -16.65
C PHE A 37 1.89 6.64 -17.51
N PRO A 38 2.92 7.29 -16.95
CA PRO A 38 3.10 7.62 -15.53
C PRO A 38 2.52 8.95 -15.05
N CYS A 39 2.27 9.92 -15.92
CA CYS A 39 2.02 11.30 -15.48
C CYS A 39 0.73 11.91 -16.05
N GLY A 40 -0.30 11.07 -16.27
CA GLY A 40 -1.57 11.52 -16.84
C GLY A 40 -1.41 11.96 -18.30
N GLY A 41 -0.48 11.34 -19.03
CA GLY A 41 -0.12 11.72 -20.41
C GLY A 41 0.83 12.92 -20.54
N PHE A 42 1.28 13.50 -19.42
CA PHE A 42 2.30 14.57 -19.38
C PHE A 42 3.68 14.01 -19.03
N ASP A 43 4.20 13.13 -19.89
CA ASP A 43 5.40 12.34 -19.59
C ASP A 43 6.71 13.12 -19.74
N ASP A 44 6.68 14.25 -20.46
CA ASP A 44 7.82 15.14 -20.61
C ASP A 44 8.06 15.98 -19.36
N VAL A 45 9.31 15.98 -18.90
CA VAL A 45 9.75 16.80 -17.76
C VAL A 45 9.66 18.29 -18.07
N GLN A 46 9.19 19.07 -17.09
CA GLN A 46 9.13 20.52 -17.19
C GLN A 46 10.51 21.15 -16.93
N THR A 47 10.80 22.23 -17.65
CA THR A 47 12.03 23.02 -17.45
C THR A 47 11.97 23.85 -16.17
N GLN A 48 10.78 24.35 -15.83
CA GLN A 48 10.51 25.05 -14.58
C GLN A 48 10.11 24.03 -13.51
N ARG A 49 10.92 23.95 -12.45
CA ARG A 49 10.71 23.02 -11.33
C ARG A 49 10.38 23.79 -10.07
N THR A 50 9.49 23.24 -9.24
CA THR A 50 9.17 23.82 -7.94
C THR A 50 10.24 23.45 -6.92
N ASN A 51 10.72 24.40 -6.12
CA ASN A 51 11.56 24.07 -4.98
C ASN A 51 10.73 23.33 -3.93
N PHE A 52 11.21 22.16 -3.51
CA PHE A 52 10.53 21.31 -2.54
C PHE A 52 11.49 20.95 -1.41
N SER A 53 11.12 21.27 -0.17
CA SER A 53 12.02 21.05 0.96
C SER A 53 12.26 19.56 1.19
N ILE A 54 13.53 19.15 1.32
CA ILE A 54 13.92 17.78 1.67
C ILE A 54 13.28 17.37 3.01
N SER A 55 13.26 18.31 3.96
CA SER A 55 12.67 18.14 5.29
C SER A 55 11.14 18.10 5.29
N GLY A 56 10.51 18.46 4.18
CA GLY A 56 9.08 18.31 3.96
C GLY A 56 8.39 19.56 3.43
N GLY A 57 7.51 19.37 2.45
CA GLY A 57 6.68 20.41 1.84
C GLY A 57 5.24 19.96 1.69
N PRO A 58 4.30 20.90 1.45
CA PRO A 58 2.91 20.55 1.24
C PRO A 58 2.71 19.86 -0.12
N ILE A 59 1.72 18.97 -0.17
CA ILE A 59 1.13 18.51 -1.44
C ILE A 59 -0.33 18.88 -1.40
N GLN A 60 -0.72 19.79 -2.30
CA GLN A 60 -2.09 20.29 -2.44
C GLN A 60 -2.75 19.61 -3.62
N LEU A 61 -3.85 18.93 -3.33
CA LEU A 61 -4.74 18.31 -4.29
C LEU A 61 -6.09 19.02 -4.28
N GLU A 62 -6.83 18.87 -5.36
CA GLU A 62 -8.26 19.16 -5.46
C GLU A 62 -8.97 17.86 -5.84
N MET A 63 -9.83 17.37 -4.94
CA MET A 63 -10.46 16.05 -5.02
C MET A 63 -11.84 16.15 -5.68
N GLY A 64 -12.06 15.41 -6.77
CA GLY A 64 -13.35 15.33 -7.48
C GLY A 64 -14.30 14.25 -6.97
N HIS A 65 -13.83 13.31 -6.14
CA HIS A 65 -14.63 12.18 -5.65
C HIS A 65 -14.83 12.25 -4.13
N PRO A 66 -15.99 11.82 -3.58
CA PRO A 66 -16.27 11.85 -2.14
C PRO A 66 -15.36 10.95 -1.31
N GLN A 67 -14.74 9.94 -1.90
CA GLN A 67 -13.78 9.08 -1.22
C GLN A 67 -12.73 8.57 -2.21
N THR A 68 -11.45 8.78 -1.90
CA THR A 68 -10.34 8.42 -2.79
C THR A 68 -9.17 7.90 -1.98
N ASN A 69 -8.57 6.81 -2.42
CA ASN A 69 -7.28 6.35 -1.95
C ASN A 69 -6.19 7.09 -2.71
N VAL A 70 -5.25 7.70 -1.99
CA VAL A 70 -4.17 8.51 -2.55
C VAL A 70 -2.84 7.98 -2.01
N ALA A 71 -1.81 7.89 -2.87
CA ALA A 71 -0.44 7.63 -2.47
C ALA A 71 0.52 8.61 -3.19
N VAL A 72 1.69 8.84 -2.59
CA VAL A 72 2.71 9.71 -3.18
C VAL A 72 4.00 8.94 -3.34
N TYR A 73 4.44 8.86 -4.58
CA TYR A 73 5.72 8.30 -4.97
C TYR A 73 6.68 9.41 -5.42
N MET A 74 7.97 9.09 -5.39
CA MET A 74 9.04 9.98 -5.83
C MET A 74 10.04 9.21 -6.70
N ALA A 75 10.72 9.93 -7.57
CA ALA A 75 11.89 9.46 -8.27
C ALA A 75 12.98 10.53 -8.21
N ILE A 76 14.22 10.12 -7.93
CA ILE A 76 15.38 11.02 -7.89
C ILE A 76 16.03 11.03 -9.27
N GLY A 77 16.37 12.22 -9.76
CA GLY A 77 16.98 12.44 -11.06
C GLY A 77 16.29 13.53 -11.88
N ASP A 78 16.92 13.90 -13.00
CA ASP A 78 16.36 14.91 -13.90
C ASP A 78 15.17 14.36 -14.69
N ASN A 79 15.29 13.17 -15.28
CA ASN A 79 14.18 12.56 -16.00
C ASN A 79 13.97 11.12 -15.53
N PRO A 80 12.96 10.88 -14.67
CA PRO A 80 12.73 9.55 -14.13
C PRO A 80 11.99 8.62 -15.09
N GLY A 81 11.38 9.12 -16.17
CA GLY A 81 10.48 8.34 -17.01
C GLY A 81 9.40 7.67 -16.17
N THR A 82 9.45 6.34 -16.05
CA THR A 82 8.52 5.52 -15.25
C THR A 82 9.06 5.11 -13.87
N GLY A 83 10.24 5.59 -13.47
CA GLY A 83 11.03 5.12 -12.31
C GLY A 83 10.53 5.52 -10.91
N PHE A 84 9.24 5.79 -10.73
CA PHE A 84 8.64 6.17 -9.44
C PHE A 84 8.59 4.98 -8.49
N SER A 85 9.64 4.80 -7.70
CA SER A 85 9.85 3.64 -6.81
C SER A 85 9.97 4.01 -5.33
N ILE A 86 10.17 5.28 -5.01
CA ILE A 86 10.32 5.76 -3.64
C ILE A 86 8.94 6.11 -3.09
N VAL A 87 8.55 5.51 -1.97
CA VAL A 87 7.28 5.84 -1.29
C VAL A 87 7.49 7.06 -0.40
N ALA A 88 7.04 8.24 -0.82
CA ALA A 88 7.12 9.48 -0.03
C ALA A 88 5.97 9.58 0.98
N LYS A 89 4.77 9.15 0.59
CA LYS A 89 3.66 8.87 1.51
C LYS A 89 2.98 7.56 1.13
N PRO A 90 2.85 6.62 2.08
CA PRO A 90 2.01 5.45 1.91
C PRO A 90 0.57 5.83 1.58
N GLN A 91 -0.19 4.86 1.11
CA GLN A 91 -1.58 5.07 0.75
C GLN A 91 -2.41 5.51 1.96
N LEU A 92 -3.28 6.49 1.73
CA LEU A 92 -4.27 6.98 2.68
C LEU A 92 -5.64 7.08 2.00
N THR A 93 -6.71 7.03 2.77
CA THR A 93 -8.07 7.27 2.28
C THR A 93 -8.48 8.69 2.65
N VAL A 94 -8.81 9.50 1.64
CA VAL A 94 -9.37 10.85 1.79
C VAL A 94 -10.87 10.77 1.61
N ASP A 95 -11.62 11.30 2.56
CA ASP A 95 -13.05 11.54 2.44
C ASP A 95 -13.31 13.03 2.20
N GLY A 96 -14.20 13.38 1.29
CA GLY A 96 -14.64 14.75 1.00
C GLY A 96 -14.14 15.30 -0.34
N LEU A 97 -14.82 16.35 -0.82
CA LEU A 97 -14.53 17.00 -2.10
C LEU A 97 -13.79 18.34 -1.94
N GLY A 98 -13.07 18.71 -2.99
CA GLY A 98 -12.36 19.99 -3.10
C GLY A 98 -10.93 19.92 -2.56
N LYS A 99 -10.44 21.06 -2.05
CA LYS A 99 -9.05 21.21 -1.62
C LYS A 99 -8.68 20.23 -0.50
N PHE A 100 -7.63 19.44 -0.72
CA PHE A 100 -7.02 18.55 0.25
C PHE A 100 -5.51 18.79 0.28
N CYS A 101 -4.94 19.02 1.46
CA CYS A 101 -3.50 19.10 1.68
C CYS A 101 -3.02 17.91 2.52
N MET A 102 -2.01 17.20 2.02
CA MET A 102 -1.36 16.07 2.71
C MET A 102 -0.38 16.48 3.82
N GLY A 103 -0.38 17.76 4.20
CA GLY A 103 0.55 18.31 5.17
C GLY A 103 2.00 18.18 4.71
N SER A 104 2.94 18.03 5.65
CA SER A 104 4.36 17.96 5.34
C SER A 104 4.76 16.57 4.83
N VAL A 105 5.04 16.48 3.52
CA VAL A 105 5.58 15.30 2.85
C VAL A 105 7.09 15.48 2.67
N ALA A 106 7.88 14.67 3.36
CA ALA A 106 9.34 14.71 3.34
C ALA A 106 9.92 13.63 2.43
N VAL A 107 11.18 13.84 2.02
CA VAL A 107 11.96 12.80 1.35
C VAL A 107 12.25 11.69 2.38
N PRO A 108 11.97 10.41 2.09
CA PRO A 108 12.23 9.32 3.03
C PRO A 108 13.68 9.26 3.49
N ALA A 109 13.87 8.92 4.76
CA ALA A 109 15.20 8.73 5.34
C ALA A 109 15.96 7.60 4.61
N GLY A 110 17.30 7.73 4.53
CA GLY A 110 18.16 6.76 3.85
C GLY A 110 18.46 7.09 2.38
N LEU A 111 17.76 8.07 1.78
CA LEU A 111 18.11 8.61 0.48
C LEU A 111 19.19 9.68 0.63
N LYS A 112 20.35 9.46 -0.01
CA LYS A 112 21.46 10.43 -0.06
C LYS A 112 21.15 11.53 -1.09
N VAL A 113 20.23 12.43 -0.76
CA VAL A 113 19.90 13.61 -1.57
C VAL A 113 20.61 14.85 -1.01
N ALA A 114 21.01 15.74 -1.91
CA ALA A 114 21.64 17.02 -1.56
C ALA A 114 20.76 18.19 -2.05
N ASP A 115 20.98 19.38 -1.49
CA ASP A 115 20.40 20.62 -2.02
C ASP A 115 20.68 20.76 -3.53
N GLY A 116 19.66 21.13 -4.30
CA GLY A 116 19.72 21.21 -5.76
C GLY A 116 19.45 19.89 -6.49
N THR A 117 19.25 18.78 -5.78
CA THR A 117 18.93 17.49 -6.42
C THR A 117 17.59 17.57 -7.14
N LYS A 118 17.57 17.29 -8.45
CA LYS A 118 16.33 17.20 -9.20
C LYS A 118 15.59 15.91 -8.87
N ALA A 119 14.28 16.00 -8.78
CA ALA A 119 13.40 14.86 -8.56
C ALA A 119 12.05 15.10 -9.25
N SER A 120 11.23 14.05 -9.31
CA SER A 120 9.81 14.18 -9.65
C SER A 120 8.96 13.48 -8.60
N ILE A 121 7.83 14.10 -8.27
CA ILE A 121 6.81 13.56 -7.39
C ILE A 121 5.67 13.05 -8.28
N GLN A 122 5.16 11.86 -7.99
CA GLN A 122 3.98 11.28 -8.62
C GLN A 122 2.91 11.07 -7.56
N VAL A 123 1.73 11.64 -7.78
CA VAL A 123 0.54 11.37 -7.00
C VAL A 123 -0.29 10.35 -7.76
N VAL A 124 -0.72 9.32 -7.04
CA VAL A 124 -1.54 8.23 -7.60
C VAL A 124 -2.82 8.12 -6.82
N THR A 125 -3.94 8.02 -7.52
CA THR A 125 -5.23 7.72 -6.91
C THR A 125 -5.90 6.50 -7.54
N ASN A 126 -6.87 5.90 -6.85
CA ASN A 126 -7.73 4.90 -7.46
C ASN A 126 -8.81 5.57 -8.34
N SER A 127 -9.15 4.94 -9.46
CA SER A 127 -10.36 5.28 -10.22
C SER A 127 -11.56 4.48 -9.69
N ASP A 128 -12.74 5.09 -9.71
CA ASP A 128 -14.04 4.49 -9.37
C ASP A 128 -14.76 3.92 -10.62
N GLU A 129 -14.56 4.54 -11.79
CA GLU A 129 -15.27 4.22 -13.03
C GLU A 129 -14.45 3.32 -13.99
N SER A 130 -13.14 3.18 -13.76
CA SER A 130 -12.28 2.35 -14.59
C SER A 130 -11.38 1.44 -13.76
N SER A 131 -11.07 0.24 -14.26
CA SER A 131 -10.03 -0.60 -13.68
C SER A 131 -8.66 0.04 -13.94
N GLY A 132 -8.28 0.99 -13.09
CA GLY A 132 -7.10 1.81 -13.29
C GLY A 132 -6.87 2.80 -12.15
N GLY A 133 -5.68 3.40 -12.15
CA GLY A 133 -5.35 4.52 -11.29
C GLY A 133 -5.29 5.79 -12.11
N LEU A 134 -5.36 6.93 -11.41
CA LEU A 134 -5.14 8.24 -12.00
C LEU A 134 -3.78 8.76 -11.54
N TYR A 135 -3.11 9.51 -12.40
CA TYR A 135 -1.72 9.87 -12.21
C TYR A 135 -1.47 11.33 -12.55
N GLN A 136 -0.77 12.04 -11.67
CA GLN A 136 -0.21 13.36 -11.96
C GLN A 136 1.21 13.45 -11.40
N CYS A 137 2.06 14.18 -12.11
CA CYS A 137 3.45 14.37 -11.74
C CYS A 137 3.80 15.86 -11.58
N ALA A 138 4.74 16.14 -10.70
CA ALA A 138 5.36 17.45 -10.53
C ALA A 138 6.88 17.28 -10.55
N ASP A 139 7.56 18.17 -11.25
CA ASP A 139 9.02 18.20 -11.26
C ASP A 139 9.51 19.20 -10.22
N VAL A 140 10.42 18.73 -9.37
CA VAL A 140 10.90 19.50 -8.23
C VAL A 140 12.42 19.57 -8.19
N ILE A 141 12.92 20.61 -7.53
CA ILE A 141 14.30 20.70 -7.06
C ILE A 141 14.25 20.56 -5.55
N LEU A 142 14.91 19.52 -5.04
CA LEU A 142 15.02 19.27 -3.62
C LEU A 142 15.95 20.31 -3.00
N VAL A 143 15.46 20.99 -1.96
CA VAL A 143 16.21 22.05 -1.28
C VAL A 143 16.24 21.83 0.23
N ASP A 144 17.29 22.30 0.90
CA ASP A 144 17.37 22.28 2.37
C ASP A 144 16.49 23.36 3.01
N THR A 145 16.17 24.41 2.24
CA THR A 145 15.33 25.51 2.71
C THR A 145 13.88 25.08 2.86
N LYS A 146 13.29 25.36 4.03
CA LYS A 146 11.86 25.17 4.27
C LYS A 146 11.06 26.27 3.57
N LEU A 147 9.86 25.93 3.12
CA LEU A 147 8.91 26.96 2.69
C LEU A 147 8.66 27.96 3.83
N SER A 148 8.46 29.23 3.48
CA SER A 148 7.99 30.22 4.44
C SER A 148 6.61 29.80 4.97
N GLN A 149 6.27 30.22 6.20
CA GLN A 149 4.97 29.87 6.80
C GLN A 149 3.78 30.39 5.96
N SER A 150 3.92 31.57 5.33
CA SER A 150 2.90 32.13 4.44
C SER A 150 2.74 31.31 3.17
N ASP A 151 3.84 30.88 2.55
CA ASP A 151 3.78 30.06 1.33
C ASP A 151 3.26 28.66 1.65
N PHE A 152 3.64 28.10 2.80
CA PHE A 152 3.09 26.83 3.26
C PHE A 152 1.58 26.93 3.46
N SER A 153 1.09 27.94 4.18
CA SER A 153 -0.35 28.13 4.41
C SER A 153 -1.12 28.40 3.12
N THR A 154 -0.51 29.07 2.15
CA THR A 154 -1.13 29.33 0.85
C THR A 154 -1.24 28.05 0.03
N ASN A 155 -0.23 27.19 0.08
CA ASN A 155 -0.15 25.93 -0.66
C ASN A 155 -0.62 24.70 0.15
N CYS A 156 -1.27 24.90 1.29
CA CYS A 156 -1.79 23.83 2.13
C CYS A 156 -3.12 24.22 2.76
N GLN A 157 -4.18 23.99 2.02
CA GLN A 157 -5.55 24.33 2.36
C GLN A 157 -6.42 23.06 2.29
N ASN A 158 -7.27 22.90 3.31
CA ASN A 158 -8.30 21.87 3.34
C ASN A 158 -9.66 22.53 3.22
N ASN A 159 -10.50 22.00 2.35
CA ASN A 159 -11.90 22.37 2.26
C ASN A 159 -12.67 21.81 3.47
N THR A 160 -13.78 22.45 3.83
CA THR A 160 -14.61 21.99 4.95
C THR A 160 -15.14 20.57 4.68
N GLY A 161 -14.95 19.67 5.64
CA GLY A 161 -15.42 18.29 5.53
C GLY A 161 -14.45 17.32 4.85
N VAL A 162 -13.32 17.81 4.32
CA VAL A 162 -12.24 16.96 3.85
C VAL A 162 -11.44 16.41 5.03
N LYS A 163 -11.25 15.08 5.08
CA LYS A 163 -10.51 14.41 6.16
C LYS A 163 -9.80 13.17 5.64
N VAL A 164 -8.75 12.76 6.35
CA VAL A 164 -8.12 11.46 6.16
C VAL A 164 -8.81 10.46 7.07
N SER A 165 -9.40 9.41 6.51
CA SER A 165 -10.14 8.39 7.26
C SER A 165 -9.31 7.14 7.55
N ARG A 166 -8.27 6.88 6.74
CA ARG A 166 -7.29 5.81 6.95
C ARG A 166 -5.92 6.25 6.46
N GLU A 167 -4.86 5.80 7.12
CA GLU A 167 -3.47 6.10 6.77
C GLU A 167 -2.64 4.81 6.77
N ASN A 168 -1.46 4.86 6.14
CA ASN A 168 -0.50 3.76 6.11
C ASN A 168 -1.05 2.45 5.52
N ILE A 169 -1.95 2.57 4.54
CA ILE A 169 -2.48 1.42 3.82
C ILE A 169 -1.34 0.82 2.96
N PRO A 170 -1.08 -0.49 3.05
CA PRO A 170 -0.05 -1.13 2.25
C PRO A 170 -0.47 -1.23 0.77
N GLY A 171 0.49 -1.09 -0.12
CA GLY A 171 0.29 -1.27 -1.56
C GLY A 171 0.12 0.03 -2.34
N ASN A 172 -0.46 -0.10 -3.54
CA ASN A 172 -0.74 1.00 -4.46
C ASN A 172 -2.26 1.22 -4.51
N PRO A 173 -2.74 2.48 -4.59
CA PRO A 173 -4.16 2.77 -4.79
C PRO A 173 -4.83 2.02 -5.95
N ASN A 174 -4.09 1.73 -7.03
CA ASN A 174 -4.55 0.96 -8.19
C ASN A 174 -4.41 -0.58 -7.99
N GLY A 175 -3.87 -1.01 -6.86
CA GLY A 175 -3.85 -2.42 -6.48
C GLY A 175 -5.24 -2.88 -6.11
N THR A 176 -5.68 -4.02 -6.68
CA THR A 176 -6.81 -4.75 -6.09
C THR A 176 -6.34 -5.30 -4.76
N ALA A 177 -6.70 -4.65 -3.66
CA ALA A 177 -6.65 -5.27 -2.35
C ALA A 177 -7.45 -6.57 -2.47
N THR A 178 -6.76 -7.71 -2.37
CA THR A 178 -7.44 -8.98 -2.10
C THR A 178 -7.77 -8.95 -0.63
N ASP A 179 -8.90 -8.31 -0.30
CA ASP A 179 -9.51 -8.49 1.00
C ASP A 179 -9.75 -10.01 1.23
N PRO A 180 -9.56 -10.52 2.46
CA PRO A 180 -9.86 -11.90 2.79
C PRO A 180 -11.34 -12.19 2.48
N PRO A 181 -11.70 -13.43 2.06
CA PRO A 181 -13.00 -13.70 1.50
C PRO A 181 -14.06 -13.67 2.60
N ASN A 182 -14.71 -12.52 2.77
CA ASN A 182 -15.98 -12.49 3.47
C ASN A 182 -17.08 -12.86 2.45
N MET A 183 -17.67 -14.03 2.66
CA MET A 183 -18.73 -14.56 1.82
C MET A 183 -19.97 -13.68 1.91
N ALA A 184 -20.28 -12.94 0.85
CA ALA A 184 -21.64 -12.54 0.55
C ALA A 184 -21.84 -12.41 -0.97
N SER A 185 -22.87 -13.10 -1.45
CA SER A 185 -23.21 -13.37 -2.84
C SER A 185 -23.20 -12.18 -3.79
N ARG A 186 -22.57 -12.46 -4.94
CA ARG A 186 -22.71 -11.80 -6.24
C ARG A 186 -24.17 -11.59 -6.67
N SER A 187 -24.40 -10.45 -7.34
CA SER A 187 -25.15 -10.41 -8.60
C SER A 187 -24.55 -9.32 -9.48
N ALA A 188 -23.72 -9.72 -10.44
CA ALA A 188 -23.28 -8.87 -11.54
C ALA A 188 -24.05 -9.28 -12.79
N GLU A 189 -24.89 -8.34 -13.23
CA GLU A 189 -25.57 -8.34 -14.52
C GLU A 189 -24.54 -8.10 -15.65
N SER A 190 -24.78 -8.70 -16.82
CA SER A 190 -24.00 -8.46 -18.04
C SER A 190 -24.94 -8.41 -19.25
N PRO A 191 -24.52 -7.75 -20.35
CA PRO A 191 -25.35 -6.82 -21.09
C PRO A 191 -26.18 -7.44 -22.21
N LYS A 192 -27.24 -6.72 -22.60
CA LYS A 192 -28.22 -7.07 -23.64
C LYS A 192 -27.87 -6.40 -24.97
N ALA A 193 -27.78 -7.19 -26.04
CA ALA A 193 -27.83 -6.71 -27.42
C ALA A 193 -29.09 -7.27 -28.14
N THR A 194 -29.78 -6.33 -28.80
CA THR A 194 -30.71 -6.35 -29.95
C THR A 194 -31.21 -7.67 -30.59
N GLY A 195 -32.52 -7.71 -30.91
CA GLY A 195 -33.11 -8.61 -31.93
C GLY A 195 -34.56 -9.01 -31.67
N ALA A 196 -35.44 -8.87 -32.67
CA ALA A 196 -36.90 -8.85 -32.57
C ALA A 196 -37.62 -10.21 -32.77
N ALA A 197 -38.87 -10.23 -32.28
CA ALA A 197 -40.07 -10.97 -32.72
C ALA A 197 -40.17 -12.51 -32.59
N GLY A 198 -41.32 -12.97 -32.08
CA GLY A 198 -41.86 -14.32 -32.35
C GLY A 198 -42.44 -15.05 -31.14
N GLN A 199 -43.75 -14.95 -30.92
CA GLN A 199 -44.54 -15.71 -29.96
C GLN A 199 -44.44 -17.23 -30.19
N VAL A 200 -44.14 -18.03 -29.14
CA VAL A 200 -44.62 -19.42 -29.06
C VAL A 200 -44.93 -19.79 -27.60
N LYS A 201 -46.15 -20.28 -27.42
CA LYS A 201 -46.80 -20.73 -26.18
C LYS A 201 -46.59 -22.25 -26.05
N VAL A 202 -45.90 -22.75 -25.02
CA VAL A 202 -45.87 -24.20 -24.68
C VAL A 202 -45.72 -24.32 -23.16
N VAL A 203 -46.81 -24.55 -22.43
CA VAL A 203 -47.25 -25.86 -21.90
C VAL A 203 -46.21 -26.54 -20.99
N SER A 204 -46.55 -26.52 -19.70
CA SER A 204 -45.96 -27.31 -18.62
C SER A 204 -46.02 -28.81 -18.93
N GLY A 205 -44.88 -29.50 -18.89
CA GLY A 205 -44.78 -30.95 -19.08
C GLY A 205 -43.58 -31.53 -18.32
N LYS A 206 -43.85 -32.45 -17.39
CA LYS A 206 -42.85 -33.24 -16.66
C LYS A 206 -42.08 -34.14 -17.65
N GLY A 207 -40.74 -34.04 -17.68
CA GLY A 207 -39.89 -35.06 -18.33
C GLY A 207 -38.77 -34.60 -19.28
N THR A 208 -38.28 -33.35 -19.24
CA THR A 208 -37.15 -32.96 -20.11
C THR A 208 -35.79 -33.41 -19.54
N PRO A 209 -34.84 -33.90 -20.37
CA PRO A 209 -33.56 -34.41 -19.90
C PRO A 209 -32.72 -33.31 -19.24
N ARG A 210 -32.32 -33.54 -17.98
CA ARG A 210 -31.55 -32.61 -17.16
C ARG A 210 -30.19 -32.31 -17.83
N ARG A 211 -29.97 -31.05 -18.21
CA ARG A 211 -28.68 -30.57 -18.77
C ARG A 211 -27.55 -30.87 -17.77
N LYS A 212 -26.57 -31.69 -18.18
CA LYS A 212 -25.36 -31.92 -17.37
C LYS A 212 -24.61 -30.60 -17.21
N VAL A 213 -24.47 -30.14 -15.97
CA VAL A 213 -23.63 -29.00 -15.61
C VAL A 213 -22.18 -29.42 -15.78
N LYS A 214 -21.48 -28.85 -16.76
CA LYS A 214 -20.03 -29.01 -16.91
C LYS A 214 -19.37 -28.22 -15.77
N LYS A 215 -18.92 -28.92 -14.73
CA LYS A 215 -18.08 -28.34 -13.69
C LYS A 215 -16.71 -28.04 -14.33
N VAL A 216 -16.44 -26.77 -14.60
CA VAL A 216 -15.15 -26.34 -15.15
C VAL A 216 -14.14 -26.38 -14.02
N HIS A 217 -13.25 -27.36 -14.05
CA HIS A 217 -12.06 -27.37 -13.21
C HIS A 217 -11.07 -26.37 -13.80
N LYS A 218 -10.72 -25.31 -13.06
CA LYS A 218 -9.56 -24.47 -13.37
C LYS A 218 -8.31 -25.31 -13.10
N SER A 219 -7.48 -25.56 -14.10
CA SER A 219 -6.16 -26.16 -13.91
C SER A 219 -5.15 -25.06 -13.59
N ALA A 220 -4.50 -25.15 -12.43
CA ALA A 220 -3.50 -24.17 -11.97
C ALA A 220 -2.32 -24.02 -12.96
N GLY A 221 -1.98 -25.06 -13.72
CA GLY A 221 -0.80 -25.07 -14.59
C GLY A 221 -0.86 -24.18 -15.85
N THR A 222 -2.01 -23.63 -16.23
CA THR A 222 -2.08 -22.71 -17.40
C THR A 222 -1.60 -21.31 -17.05
N ASP A 223 -1.81 -20.89 -15.80
CA ASP A 223 -1.47 -19.54 -15.34
C ASP A 223 0.06 -19.40 -15.15
N ASP A 224 0.74 -20.45 -14.66
CA ASP A 224 2.21 -20.49 -14.55
C ASP A 224 2.93 -20.17 -15.87
N LYS A 225 2.43 -20.70 -17.00
CA LYS A 225 3.07 -20.45 -18.31
C LYS A 225 2.90 -19.00 -18.76
N LYS A 226 1.77 -18.38 -18.44
CA LYS A 226 1.50 -16.95 -18.70
C LYS A 226 2.34 -16.07 -17.79
N LEU A 227 2.44 -16.41 -16.51
CA LEU A 227 3.28 -15.72 -15.52
C LEU A 227 4.76 -15.78 -15.93
N GLN A 228 5.26 -16.95 -16.34
CA GLN A 228 6.61 -17.09 -16.88
C GLN A 228 6.85 -16.23 -18.12
N THR A 229 5.84 -16.09 -18.99
CA THR A 229 5.93 -15.22 -20.17
C THR A 229 5.98 -13.74 -19.78
N ALA A 230 5.21 -13.32 -18.77
CA ALA A 230 5.22 -11.96 -18.25
C ALA A 230 6.55 -11.63 -17.56
N LEU A 231 7.09 -12.54 -16.74
CA LEU A 231 8.37 -12.33 -16.06
C LEU A 231 9.56 -12.31 -17.01
N LYS A 232 9.50 -13.05 -18.12
CA LYS A 232 10.48 -12.91 -19.21
C LYS A 232 10.47 -11.51 -19.84
N LYS A 233 9.31 -10.85 -19.93
CA LYS A 233 9.22 -9.47 -20.45
C LYS A 233 9.84 -8.45 -19.50
N LEU A 234 9.80 -8.72 -18.20
CA LEU A 234 10.44 -7.90 -17.16
C LEU A 234 11.95 -8.18 -17.02
N ASN A 235 12.53 -8.94 -17.95
CA ASN A 235 13.94 -9.30 -17.98
C ASN A 235 14.43 -9.99 -16.69
N VAL A 236 13.55 -10.75 -16.04
CA VAL A 236 13.86 -11.46 -14.79
C VAL A 236 14.66 -12.73 -15.13
N GLN A 237 15.83 -12.91 -14.51
CA GLN A 237 16.73 -14.02 -14.74
C GLN A 237 16.62 -15.08 -13.62
N PRO A 238 16.65 -16.39 -13.93
CA PRO A 238 16.64 -17.43 -12.92
C PRO A 238 17.94 -17.40 -12.09
N ILE A 239 17.81 -17.40 -10.77
CA ILE A 239 18.93 -17.62 -9.85
C ILE A 239 18.92 -19.09 -9.46
N GLN A 240 20.03 -19.77 -9.71
CA GLN A 240 20.24 -21.18 -9.38
C GLN A 240 20.82 -21.30 -7.96
N ALA A 241 20.62 -22.44 -7.32
CA ALA A 241 21.23 -22.78 -6.03
C ALA A 241 20.88 -21.85 -4.86
N ILE A 242 19.61 -21.42 -4.77
CA ILE A 242 19.09 -20.81 -3.54
C ILE A 242 18.71 -21.92 -2.56
N GLU A 243 19.36 -21.93 -1.40
CA GLU A 243 19.09 -22.92 -0.34
C GLU A 243 17.78 -22.62 0.37
N GLU A 244 17.53 -21.35 0.70
CA GLU A 244 16.32 -20.93 1.41
C GLU A 244 15.97 -19.47 1.14
N VAL A 245 14.68 -19.14 1.28
CA VAL A 245 14.19 -17.76 1.30
C VAL A 245 13.28 -17.57 2.51
N ASN A 246 13.55 -16.55 3.30
CA ASN A 246 12.79 -16.20 4.49
C ASN A 246 12.09 -14.85 4.28
N MET A 247 10.77 -14.82 4.40
CA MET A 247 9.98 -13.59 4.36
C MET A 247 9.46 -13.27 5.76
N PHE A 248 10.00 -12.21 6.36
CA PHE A 248 9.61 -11.75 7.69
C PHE A 248 8.34 -10.91 7.61
N LYS A 249 7.27 -11.35 8.27
CA LYS A 249 6.03 -10.58 8.39
C LYS A 249 6.11 -9.66 9.61
N THR A 250 5.28 -8.62 9.60
CA THR A 250 5.09 -7.71 10.75
C THR A 250 4.50 -8.42 11.97
N ASP A 251 3.83 -9.55 11.76
CA ASP A 251 3.08 -10.27 12.79
C ASP A 251 3.99 -11.20 13.63
N GLY A 252 5.31 -11.22 13.37
CA GLY A 252 6.28 -12.07 14.06
C GLY A 252 6.51 -13.43 13.40
N ASN A 253 5.67 -13.83 12.45
CA ASN A 253 5.81 -15.08 11.69
C ASN A 253 6.72 -14.91 10.47
N VAL A 254 7.36 -16.01 10.07
CA VAL A 254 8.25 -16.09 8.91
C VAL A 254 7.66 -17.06 7.89
N ILE A 255 7.48 -16.62 6.64
CA ILE A 255 7.26 -17.57 5.55
C ILE A 255 8.61 -18.10 5.13
N HIS A 256 8.85 -19.38 5.38
CA HIS A 256 10.07 -20.08 5.01
C HIS A 256 9.86 -20.90 3.72
N PHE A 257 10.75 -20.73 2.76
CA PHE A 257 10.83 -21.55 1.56
C PHE A 257 12.12 -22.35 1.58
N SER A 258 12.03 -23.68 1.60
CA SER A 258 13.18 -24.57 1.43
C SER A 258 13.41 -24.86 -0.05
N ALA A 259 14.61 -24.58 -0.54
CA ALA A 259 15.03 -24.75 -1.94
C ALA A 259 14.06 -24.19 -3.01
N PRO A 260 13.66 -22.90 -2.93
CA PRO A 260 12.75 -22.33 -3.91
C PRO A 260 13.42 -22.09 -5.26
N LYS A 261 12.61 -22.08 -6.32
CA LYS A 261 13.02 -21.53 -7.61
C LYS A 261 12.85 -20.03 -7.56
N VAL A 262 13.93 -19.27 -7.75
CA VAL A 262 13.89 -17.82 -7.72
C VAL A 262 14.23 -17.28 -9.10
N HIS A 263 13.43 -16.32 -9.56
CA HIS A 263 13.79 -15.46 -10.68
C HIS A 263 13.92 -14.05 -10.13
N ALA A 264 15.02 -13.36 -10.42
CA ALA A 264 15.20 -11.99 -9.99
C ALA A 264 15.65 -11.08 -11.14
N SER A 265 15.20 -9.84 -11.07
CA SER A 265 15.82 -8.74 -11.80
C SER A 265 16.51 -7.87 -10.77
N VAL A 266 17.82 -8.10 -10.58
CA VAL A 266 18.67 -7.28 -9.72
C VAL A 266 18.60 -5.78 -10.06
N PRO A 267 18.62 -5.34 -11.34
CA PRO A 267 18.54 -3.91 -11.65
C PRO A 267 17.17 -3.28 -11.32
N ALA A 268 16.10 -4.07 -11.27
CA ALA A 268 14.76 -3.60 -10.93
C ALA A 268 14.38 -3.88 -9.47
N ASN A 269 15.28 -4.50 -8.69
CA ASN A 269 15.01 -4.97 -7.33
C ASN A 269 13.72 -5.82 -7.20
N THR A 270 13.42 -6.63 -8.22
CA THR A 270 12.20 -7.44 -8.27
C THR A 270 12.55 -8.92 -8.17
N PHE A 271 11.95 -9.63 -7.21
CA PHE A 271 12.13 -11.06 -6.99
C PHE A 271 10.80 -11.79 -7.18
N ALA A 272 10.84 -12.89 -7.94
CA ALA A 272 9.74 -13.82 -8.12
C ALA A 272 10.16 -15.18 -7.57
N ILE A 273 9.61 -15.53 -6.42
CA ILE A 273 9.92 -16.74 -5.67
C ILE A 273 8.83 -17.78 -5.92
N TYR A 274 9.22 -19.00 -6.24
CA TYR A 274 8.33 -20.12 -6.49
C TYR A 274 8.74 -21.28 -5.60
N GLY A 275 7.79 -21.80 -4.85
CA GLY A 275 8.04 -22.93 -3.98
C GLY A 275 6.87 -23.14 -3.03
N HIS A 276 6.98 -24.18 -2.24
CA HIS A 276 6.10 -24.36 -1.10
C HIS A 276 6.59 -23.45 0.03
N GLY A 277 5.75 -22.50 0.45
CA GLY A 277 6.03 -21.64 1.60
C GLY A 277 5.38 -22.24 2.84
N GLU A 278 6.17 -22.38 3.91
CA GLU A 278 5.72 -22.82 5.22
C GLU A 278 5.70 -21.62 6.16
N ASP A 279 4.56 -21.33 6.78
CA ASP A 279 4.50 -20.35 7.88
C ASP A 279 5.12 -20.98 9.13
N LYS A 280 6.27 -20.46 9.56
CA LYS A 280 6.99 -20.87 10.76
C LYS A 280 7.09 -19.72 11.75
N GLU A 281 7.14 -20.05 13.03
CA GLU A 281 7.45 -19.06 14.05
C GLU A 281 8.95 -18.76 14.06
N LEU A 282 9.31 -17.52 14.33
CA LEU A 282 10.71 -17.08 14.34
C LEU A 282 11.55 -17.82 15.40
N THR A 283 10.91 -18.28 16.48
CA THR A 283 11.50 -19.05 17.57
C THR A 283 11.98 -20.45 17.14
N GLU A 284 11.29 -21.10 16.20
CA GLU A 284 11.65 -22.43 15.68
C GLU A 284 12.87 -22.39 14.73
N LEU A 285 13.22 -21.19 14.28
CA LEU A 285 14.21 -20.91 13.25
C LEU A 285 15.50 -20.29 13.83
N VAL A 286 15.53 -20.04 15.14
CA VAL A 286 16.72 -19.69 15.92
C VAL A 286 17.45 -20.99 16.26
N PRO A 287 18.77 -21.15 15.97
CA PRO A 287 19.78 -20.10 15.88
C PRO A 287 20.26 -19.73 14.46
N GLY A 288 19.83 -20.46 13.42
CA GLY A 288 20.40 -20.35 12.06
C GLY A 288 20.15 -18.99 11.38
N ILE A 289 19.01 -18.36 11.68
CA ILE A 289 18.55 -17.15 10.98
C ILE A 289 19.08 -15.84 11.59
N LEU A 290 19.63 -15.87 12.81
CA LEU A 290 20.25 -14.71 13.47
C LEU A 290 21.38 -14.08 12.64
N ASN A 291 22.15 -14.89 11.92
CA ASN A 291 23.24 -14.42 11.06
C ASN A 291 22.78 -13.91 9.69
N GLN A 292 21.52 -14.18 9.31
CA GLN A 292 20.94 -13.76 8.03
C GLN A 292 20.06 -12.50 8.16
N LEU A 293 19.73 -12.14 9.39
CA LEU A 293 18.94 -10.96 9.71
C LEU A 293 19.81 -9.70 9.62
N GLY A 294 19.43 -8.78 8.73
CA GLY A 294 20.02 -7.45 8.66
C GLY A 294 19.74 -6.62 9.93
N PRO A 295 20.47 -5.52 10.17
CA PRO A 295 20.34 -4.70 11.38
C PRO A 295 18.91 -4.20 11.65
N ASP A 296 18.13 -3.93 10.59
CA ASP A 296 16.73 -3.48 10.71
C ASP A 296 15.79 -4.60 11.21
N SER A 297 16.03 -5.83 10.77
CA SER A 297 15.26 -7.00 11.22
C SER A 297 15.65 -7.44 12.63
N LEU A 298 16.90 -7.22 13.05
CA LEU A 298 17.34 -7.42 14.43
C LEU A 298 16.72 -6.39 15.39
N ALA A 299 16.52 -5.14 14.96
CA ALA A 299 15.81 -4.14 15.76
C ALA A 299 14.35 -4.53 16.00
N SER A 300 13.68 -5.06 14.97
CA SER A 300 12.30 -5.57 15.09
C SER A 300 12.23 -6.80 16.01
N LEU A 301 13.24 -7.67 15.93
CA LEU A 301 13.39 -8.83 16.81
C LEU A 301 13.64 -8.46 18.26
N ARG A 302 14.49 -7.46 18.53
CA ARG A 302 14.70 -6.94 19.89
C ARG A 302 13.38 -6.42 20.46
N LYS A 303 12.63 -5.66 19.67
CA LYS A 303 11.32 -5.15 20.05
C LYS A 303 10.31 -6.29 20.33
N LEU A 304 10.34 -7.36 19.54
CA LEU A 304 9.47 -8.51 19.74
C LEU A 304 9.87 -9.32 20.99
N ALA A 305 11.17 -9.55 21.19
CA ALA A 305 11.70 -10.21 22.38
C ALA A 305 11.40 -9.41 23.66
N GLU A 306 11.55 -8.09 23.61
CA GLU A 306 11.14 -7.18 24.68
C GLU A 306 9.64 -7.27 24.95
N SER A 307 8.81 -7.36 23.91
CA SER A 307 7.35 -7.53 24.07
C SER A 307 6.96 -8.88 24.66
N TYR A 308 7.72 -9.93 24.37
CA TYR A 308 7.49 -11.27 24.93
C TYR A 308 7.92 -11.35 26.39
N GLN A 309 9.03 -10.68 26.75
CA GLN A 309 9.48 -10.53 28.12
C GLN A 309 8.51 -9.67 28.95
N SER A 310 7.93 -8.62 28.36
CA SER A 310 6.91 -7.81 29.04
C SER A 310 5.61 -8.57 29.25
N MET A 311 5.18 -9.43 28.30
CA MET A 311 4.02 -10.30 28.49
C MET A 311 4.26 -11.41 29.53
N GLN A 312 5.48 -11.92 29.66
CA GLN A 312 5.82 -12.83 30.76
C GLN A 312 5.85 -12.12 32.11
N LYS A 313 6.18 -10.82 32.15
CA LYS A 313 6.07 -10.00 33.37
C LYS A 313 4.63 -9.69 33.76
N GLU A 314 3.72 -9.47 32.80
CA GLU A 314 2.30 -9.19 33.10
C GLU A 314 1.45 -10.42 33.44
N LYS A 315 1.94 -11.64 33.19
CA LYS A 315 1.28 -12.87 33.68
C LYS A 315 1.73 -13.30 35.09
N GLY A 316 2.50 -12.47 35.78
CA GLY A 316 2.99 -12.72 37.15
C GLY A 316 2.27 -11.94 38.26
N GLU A 317 1.27 -11.11 37.95
CA GLU A 317 0.56 -10.30 38.96
C GLU A 317 -0.93 -10.16 38.60
N ASP A 318 -1.72 -11.21 38.80
CA ASP A 318 -3.10 -11.04 39.28
C ASP A 318 -3.63 -12.38 39.82
N GLY A 319 -3.70 -12.49 41.16
CA GLY A 319 -4.14 -13.72 41.80
C GLY A 319 -4.04 -13.71 43.32
N GLU A 320 -4.66 -12.73 44.00
CA GLU A 320 -4.86 -12.81 45.46
C GLU A 320 -6.35 -12.68 45.82
N LYS A 321 -7.04 -13.83 46.03
CA LYS A 321 -7.65 -14.22 47.33
C LYS A 321 -8.59 -15.44 47.25
N LYS A 322 -8.22 -16.44 48.08
CA LYS A 322 -9.05 -17.38 48.89
C LYS A 322 -9.81 -18.50 48.16
N ASP A 323 -9.77 -19.78 48.55
CA ASP A 323 -9.64 -20.43 49.86
C ASP A 323 -8.87 -21.78 49.80
N ASP A 324 -8.26 -22.14 50.95
CA ASP A 324 -7.97 -23.45 51.56
C ASP A 324 -6.97 -24.50 50.98
N ASP A 325 -6.13 -24.96 51.93
CA ASP A 325 -5.41 -26.24 52.13
C ASP A 325 -4.04 -26.52 51.45
N ASP A 326 -3.00 -26.38 52.30
CA ASP A 326 -1.87 -27.27 52.61
C ASP A 326 -0.95 -27.91 51.52
N GLU A 327 0.36 -27.74 51.81
CA GLU A 327 1.55 -28.57 51.47
C GLU A 327 2.23 -28.44 50.08
N ASP A 328 3.37 -27.72 50.10
CA ASP A 328 4.72 -28.13 49.65
C ASP A 328 5.49 -27.04 48.85
N ASP A 329 6.56 -26.55 49.49
CA ASP A 329 7.64 -25.71 48.95
C ASP A 329 8.48 -26.47 47.90
N ASP A 330 8.96 -25.79 46.85
CA ASP A 330 10.40 -25.63 46.52
C ASP A 330 10.68 -25.30 45.03
N ASP A 331 11.65 -24.39 44.84
CA ASP A 331 12.53 -24.17 43.68
C ASP A 331 12.17 -23.18 42.55
N ILE A 332 12.15 -21.87 42.81
CA ILE A 332 12.78 -20.86 41.90
C ILE A 332 13.42 -19.72 42.73
N PRO A 333 14.75 -19.50 42.66
CA PRO A 333 15.41 -18.38 43.37
C PRO A 333 15.07 -16.99 42.79
N GLU A 334 14.81 -16.04 43.69
CA GLU A 334 14.53 -14.62 43.41
C GLU A 334 15.76 -13.87 42.86
N LEU A 335 15.62 -13.18 41.71
CA LEU A 335 16.72 -12.43 41.09
C LEU A 335 16.90 -11.07 41.78
N VAL A 336 18.07 -10.93 42.42
CA VAL A 336 18.54 -9.75 43.15
C VAL A 336 18.42 -8.47 42.30
N ALA A 337 17.61 -7.52 42.77
CA ALA A 337 17.43 -6.22 42.16
C ALA A 337 18.52 -5.24 42.61
N GLY A 338 19.28 -4.72 41.66
CA GLY A 338 19.90 -3.39 41.74
C GLY A 338 21.40 -3.35 42.05
N GLU A 339 22.22 -3.26 41.00
CA GLU A 339 23.50 -2.55 41.06
C GLU A 339 23.63 -1.67 39.80
N ASN A 340 23.27 -0.39 39.97
CA ASN A 340 23.54 0.69 39.03
C ASN A 340 25.05 0.91 38.93
N PHE A 341 25.63 0.65 37.76
CA PHE A 341 27.01 0.99 37.42
C PHE A 341 27.14 2.48 37.09
N GLU A 342 27.18 3.37 38.09
CA GLU A 342 27.79 4.71 37.94
C GLU A 342 27.91 5.45 39.29
N SER A 343 29.10 5.46 39.90
CA SER A 343 29.69 6.66 40.53
C SER A 343 31.10 6.40 41.08
N LYS A 344 32.09 6.84 40.30
CA LYS A 344 33.33 7.55 40.68
C LYS A 344 33.77 7.51 42.17
N ALA A 345 34.97 6.99 42.43
CA ALA A 345 35.76 7.32 43.62
C ALA A 345 37.11 7.93 43.18
N GLU A 346 37.30 9.21 43.48
CA GLU A 346 38.62 9.84 43.64
C GLU A 346 39.03 9.76 45.12
N VAL A 347 40.35 9.76 45.36
CA VAL A 347 41.08 10.01 46.63
C VAL A 347 41.02 8.82 47.62
N GLU A 348 42.13 8.22 48.04
CA GLU A 348 43.39 8.78 48.57
C GLU A 348 44.65 8.01 48.13
#